data_AF-A0A970UVY2-F1
#
_entry.id   AF-A0A970UVY2-F1
#
_cell.length_a   1.000
_cell.length_b   1.000
_cell.length_c   1.000
_cell.angle_alpha   90.00
_cell.angle_beta   90.00
_cell.angle_gamma   90.00
#
_symmetry.space_group_name_H-M   'P 1'
#
loop_
_entity.id
_entity.type
_entity.pdbx_description
1 polymer ?
#
loop_
_entity_poly.entity_id
_entity_poly.type
_entity_poly.pdbx_seq_one_letter_code
_entity_poly.pdbx_strand_id
1 'polypeptide(L)'
;MPKKAALLLLQQLEKKAEGFVNRAEATELMIIEFAETFNVPKQSAAIRMGELGCTNALEFFKYETDLQISQRRNRYGSAAKRYQQPISFEKAFQLYYSNDFLKTVLNTGAFCYTVDGYFSLREQKYVTESNEKYALTEYAKQHLSECTIDFVKKLTIDHTRIQFAASGTMFRA
;
A
#
# COMPACT_ATOMS: atom_id res chain seq x y z
N MET A 1 -15.82 -11.48 -16.44
CA MET A 1 -16.28 -12.80 -15.95
C MET A 1 -17.55 -13.22 -16.68
N PRO A 2 -17.65 -14.47 -17.17
CA PRO A 2 -18.87 -14.98 -17.80
C PRO A 2 -20.04 -15.04 -16.80
N LYS A 3 -21.16 -14.34 -17.10
CA LYS A 3 -22.30 -14.18 -16.17
C LYS A 3 -22.92 -15.51 -15.73
N LYS A 4 -23.06 -16.48 -16.64
CA LYS A 4 -23.64 -17.80 -16.35
C LYS A 4 -22.75 -18.62 -15.39
N ALA A 5 -21.44 -18.66 -15.63
CA ALA A 5 -20.50 -19.38 -14.77
C ALA A 5 -20.40 -18.77 -13.37
N ALA A 6 -20.37 -17.44 -13.29
CA ALA A 6 -20.35 -16.71 -12.03
C ALA A 6 -21.60 -16.98 -11.17
N LEU A 7 -22.78 -17.03 -11.81
CA LEU A 7 -24.05 -17.32 -11.12
C LEU A 7 -24.10 -18.76 -10.61
N LEU A 8 -23.63 -19.74 -11.38
CA LEU A 8 -23.56 -21.13 -10.94
C LEU A 8 -22.63 -21.32 -9.74
N LEU A 9 -21.46 -20.68 -9.77
CA LEU A 9 -20.52 -20.74 -8.65
C LEU A 9 -21.12 -20.11 -7.39
N LEU A 10 -21.75 -18.94 -7.52
CA LEU A 10 -22.40 -18.29 -6.39
C LEU A 10 -23.46 -19.18 -5.73
N GLN A 11 -24.31 -19.83 -6.52
CA GLN A 11 -25.33 -20.76 -6.01
C GLN A 11 -24.73 -21.98 -5.30
N GLN A 12 -23.59 -22.50 -5.77
CA GLN A 12 -22.88 -23.60 -5.10
C GLN A 12 -22.31 -23.15 -3.76
N LEU A 13 -21.72 -21.96 -3.73
CA LEU A 13 -21.16 -21.36 -2.54
C LEU A 13 -22.23 -21.06 -1.49
N GLU A 14 -23.40 -20.56 -1.90
CA GLU A 14 -24.54 -20.32 -1.00
C GLU A 14 -25.04 -21.61 -0.35
N LYS A 15 -25.19 -22.70 -1.11
CA LYS A 15 -25.56 -24.02 -0.56
C LYS A 15 -24.54 -24.55 0.44
N LYS A 16 -23.25 -24.33 0.16
CA LYS A 16 -22.14 -24.68 1.08
C LYS A 16 -22.16 -23.82 2.35
N ALA A 17 -22.61 -22.58 2.23
CA ALA A 17 -22.69 -21.62 3.34
C ALA A 17 -23.85 -21.88 4.31
N GLU A 18 -24.86 -22.67 3.94
CA GLU A 18 -26.01 -23.01 4.81
C GLU A 18 -25.60 -23.72 6.12
N GLY A 19 -24.43 -24.37 6.15
CA GLY A 19 -23.88 -25.04 7.33
C GLY A 19 -23.13 -24.13 8.31
N PHE A 20 -22.95 -22.84 8.00
CA PHE A 20 -22.17 -21.92 8.83
C PHE A 20 -23.03 -21.22 9.88
N VAL A 21 -22.54 -21.20 11.13
CA VAL A 21 -23.20 -20.49 12.24
C VAL A 21 -23.04 -18.97 12.09
N ASN A 22 -21.88 -18.51 11.61
CA ASN A 22 -21.59 -17.10 11.37
C ASN A 22 -21.70 -16.75 9.87
N ARG A 23 -22.73 -15.99 9.51
CA ARG A 23 -23.00 -15.59 8.12
C ARG A 23 -21.95 -14.63 7.56
N ALA A 24 -21.28 -13.85 8.40
CA ALA A 24 -20.22 -12.93 7.97
C ALA A 24 -18.98 -13.72 7.53
N GLU A 25 -18.51 -14.65 8.37
CA GLU A 25 -17.39 -15.55 8.05
C GLU A 25 -17.68 -16.39 6.79
N ALA A 26 -18.91 -16.90 6.67
CA ALA A 26 -19.35 -17.62 5.48
C ALA A 26 -19.21 -16.74 4.23
N THR A 27 -19.70 -15.50 4.30
CA THR A 27 -19.63 -14.54 3.18
C THR A 27 -18.18 -14.20 2.81
N GLU A 28 -17.28 -14.06 3.79
CA GLU A 28 -15.85 -13.81 3.53
C GLU A 28 -15.20 -14.95 2.75
N LEU A 29 -15.44 -16.19 3.18
CA LEU A 29 -14.92 -17.39 2.52
C LEU A 29 -15.47 -17.53 1.11
N MET A 30 -16.76 -17.22 0.91
CA MET A 30 -17.36 -17.21 -0.41
C MET A 30 -16.68 -16.19 -1.34
N ILE A 31 -16.35 -14.99 -0.85
CA ILE A 31 -15.63 -13.96 -1.63
C ILE A 31 -14.22 -14.45 -2.02
N ILE A 32 -13.51 -15.10 -1.09
CA ILE A 32 -12.17 -15.64 -1.34
C ILE A 32 -12.23 -16.73 -2.42
N GLU A 33 -13.10 -17.73 -2.24
CA GLU A 33 -13.25 -18.86 -3.17
C GLU A 33 -13.72 -18.39 -4.56
N PHE A 34 -14.60 -17.39 -4.61
CA PHE A 34 -15.04 -16.75 -5.85
C PHE A 34 -13.92 -15.98 -6.55
N ALA A 35 -13.10 -15.25 -5.79
CA ALA A 35 -11.97 -14.49 -6.31
C ALA A 35 -10.88 -15.41 -6.91
N GLU A 36 -10.56 -16.51 -6.22
CA GLU A 36 -9.61 -17.51 -6.67
C GLU A 36 -10.08 -18.23 -7.94
N THR A 37 -11.35 -18.63 -7.99
CA THR A 37 -11.93 -19.34 -9.15
C THR A 37 -11.87 -18.52 -10.44
N PHE A 38 -12.01 -17.19 -10.34
CA PHE A 38 -11.94 -16.29 -11.49
C PHE A 38 -10.60 -15.55 -11.63
N ASN A 39 -9.64 -15.82 -10.75
CA ASN A 39 -8.34 -15.16 -10.66
C ASN A 39 -8.46 -13.61 -10.69
N VAL A 40 -9.30 -13.07 -9.81
CA VAL A 40 -9.50 -11.62 -9.66
C VAL A 40 -9.24 -11.15 -8.23
N PRO A 41 -9.07 -9.84 -8.00
CA PRO A 41 -9.06 -9.29 -6.66
C PRO A 41 -10.39 -9.53 -5.92
N LYS A 42 -10.31 -9.73 -4.60
CA LYS A 42 -11.49 -9.90 -3.71
C LYS A 42 -12.53 -8.81 -3.87
N GLN A 43 -12.11 -7.57 -4.08
CA GLN A 43 -13.01 -6.43 -4.31
C GLN A 43 -13.84 -6.60 -5.58
N SER A 44 -13.22 -7.00 -6.69
CA SER A 44 -13.92 -7.25 -7.96
C SER A 44 -14.86 -8.45 -7.84
N ALA A 45 -14.48 -9.48 -7.08
CA ALA A 45 -15.34 -10.61 -6.75
C ALA A 45 -16.57 -10.17 -5.92
N ALA A 46 -16.36 -9.40 -4.86
CA ALA A 46 -17.44 -8.93 -3.98
C ALA A 46 -18.47 -8.04 -4.71
N ILE A 47 -18.00 -7.11 -5.55
CA ILE A 47 -18.88 -6.30 -6.41
C ILE A 47 -19.69 -7.22 -7.32
N ARG A 48 -19.02 -8.18 -7.97
CA ARG A 48 -19.68 -9.08 -8.91
C ARG A 48 -20.70 -10.00 -8.24
N MET A 49 -20.41 -10.50 -7.04
CA MET A 49 -21.35 -11.26 -6.23
C MET A 49 -22.56 -10.40 -5.82
N GLY A 50 -22.34 -9.13 -5.47
CA GLY A 50 -23.41 -8.17 -5.20
C GLY A 50 -24.32 -7.90 -6.41
N GLU A 51 -23.74 -7.71 -7.59
CA GLU A 51 -24.50 -7.57 -8.86
C GLU A 51 -25.33 -8.81 -9.21
N LEU A 52 -24.96 -9.98 -8.68
CA LEU A 52 -25.65 -11.26 -8.89
C LEU A 52 -26.66 -11.58 -7.78
N GLY A 53 -26.79 -10.74 -6.75
CA GLY A 53 -27.81 -10.86 -5.70
C GLY A 53 -27.28 -11.13 -4.29
N CYS A 54 -25.98 -11.35 -4.11
CA CYS A 54 -25.39 -11.55 -2.78
C CYS A 54 -25.10 -10.20 -2.11
N THR A 55 -26.11 -9.59 -1.48
CA THR A 55 -26.01 -8.26 -0.87
C THR A 55 -25.01 -8.20 0.30
N ASN A 56 -24.83 -9.31 1.02
CA ASN A 56 -23.89 -9.42 2.14
C ASN A 56 -22.43 -9.22 1.68
N ALA A 57 -22.11 -9.58 0.43
CA ALA A 57 -20.77 -9.36 -0.13
C ALA A 57 -20.45 -7.86 -0.29
N LEU A 58 -21.46 -7.01 -0.44
CA LEU A 58 -21.29 -5.55 -0.50
C LEU A 58 -20.95 -4.95 0.87
N GLU A 59 -21.32 -5.62 1.97
CA GLU A 59 -20.95 -5.20 3.32
C GLU A 59 -19.46 -5.46 3.58
N PHE A 60 -18.90 -6.53 3.02
CA PHE A 60 -17.45 -6.74 2.98
C PHE A 60 -16.74 -5.68 2.13
N PHE A 61 -17.34 -5.28 0.99
CA PHE A 61 -16.82 -4.15 0.23
C PHE A 61 -16.82 -2.87 1.07
N LYS A 62 -17.91 -2.57 1.81
CA LYS A 62 -17.95 -1.40 2.69
C LYS A 62 -16.96 -1.53 3.84
N TYR A 63 -16.81 -2.68 4.46
CA TYR A 63 -15.87 -2.90 5.57
C TYR A 63 -14.41 -2.84 5.12
N GLU A 64 -14.04 -3.46 4.00
CA GLU A 64 -12.70 -3.31 3.40
C GLU A 64 -12.49 -1.89 2.86
N THR A 65 -13.52 -1.25 2.30
CA THR A 65 -13.42 0.13 1.82
C THR A 65 -13.32 1.09 2.99
N ASP A 66 -14.01 0.88 4.10
CA ASP A 66 -13.91 1.69 5.32
C ASP A 66 -12.64 1.36 6.09
N LEU A 67 -12.10 0.14 6.01
CA LEU A 67 -10.76 -0.21 6.47
C LEU A 67 -9.68 0.37 5.56
N GLN A 68 -9.86 0.40 4.25
CA GLN A 68 -8.93 1.03 3.30
C GLN A 68 -9.04 2.54 3.33
N ILE A 69 -10.23 3.10 3.54
CA ILE A 69 -10.51 4.51 3.74
C ILE A 69 -10.10 4.92 5.13
N SER A 70 -10.19 4.08 6.17
CA SER A 70 -9.63 4.38 7.49
C SER A 70 -8.14 4.11 7.55
N GLN A 71 -7.58 3.21 6.75
CA GLN A 71 -6.13 3.11 6.52
C GLN A 71 -5.64 4.27 5.66
N ARG A 72 -6.41 4.74 4.68
CA ARG A 72 -6.12 5.96 3.91
C ARG A 72 -6.34 7.21 4.76
N ARG A 73 -7.37 7.27 5.60
CA ARG A 73 -7.67 8.35 6.56
C ARG A 73 -6.79 8.26 7.81
N ASN A 74 -6.18 7.13 8.15
CA ASN A 74 -5.04 7.05 9.07
C ASN A 74 -3.71 7.35 8.36
N ARG A 75 -3.66 7.28 7.02
CA ARG A 75 -2.58 7.88 6.22
C ARG A 75 -2.77 9.40 6.02
N TYR A 76 -3.99 9.93 6.14
CA TYR A 76 -4.31 11.36 6.02
C TYR A 76 -4.67 12.05 7.35
N GLY A 77 -4.88 11.28 8.42
CA GLY A 77 -5.23 11.74 9.75
C GLY A 77 -3.98 11.73 10.61
N SER A 78 -3.49 12.93 10.90
CA SER A 78 -2.48 13.25 11.93
C SER A 78 -1.07 12.64 11.84
N ALA A 79 -0.57 12.34 10.63
CA ALA A 79 0.88 12.15 10.41
C ALA A 79 1.48 12.88 9.18
N ALA A 80 0.69 13.52 8.32
CA ALA A 80 1.22 14.25 7.15
C ALA A 80 2.01 15.53 7.51
N LYS A 81 1.94 15.98 8.77
CA LYS A 81 2.82 17.03 9.32
C LYS A 81 4.12 16.45 9.91
N ARG A 82 4.28 15.13 9.94
CA ARG A 82 5.43 14.43 10.52
C ARG A 82 6.26 13.81 9.40
N TYR A 83 6.98 14.72 8.75
CA TYR A 83 8.30 14.53 8.15
C TYR A 83 8.34 13.65 6.90
N GLN A 84 8.21 14.31 5.74
CA GLN A 84 9.11 13.97 4.64
C GLN A 84 10.52 14.10 5.20
N GLN A 85 11.14 12.98 5.50
CA GLN A 85 12.47 12.96 6.11
C GLN A 85 13.49 13.20 5.01
N PRO A 86 14.49 14.07 5.24
CA PRO A 86 15.58 14.20 4.30
C PRO A 86 16.32 12.86 4.22
N ILE A 87 16.70 12.47 3.02
CA ILE A 87 17.52 11.29 2.77
C ILE A 87 18.96 11.73 2.55
N SER A 88 19.92 10.91 2.96
CA SER A 88 21.33 11.18 2.69
C SER A 88 21.63 10.99 1.20
N PHE A 89 22.75 11.57 0.74
CA PHE A 89 23.17 11.45 -0.65
C PHE A 89 23.46 9.99 -1.04
N GLU A 90 24.08 9.21 -0.16
CA GLU A 90 24.34 7.78 -0.40
C GLU A 90 23.04 7.00 -0.56
N LYS A 91 22.04 7.33 0.26
CA LYS A 91 20.72 6.70 0.18
C LYS A 91 19.99 7.09 -1.09
N ALA A 92 20.06 8.37 -1.47
CA ALA A 92 19.51 8.88 -2.72
C ALA A 92 20.13 8.17 -3.93
N PHE A 93 21.46 7.99 -3.94
CA PHE A 93 22.17 7.26 -4.98
C PHE A 93 21.77 5.79 -5.03
N GLN A 94 21.67 5.13 -3.87
CA GLN A 94 21.19 3.75 -3.80
C GLN A 94 19.76 3.63 -4.35
N LEU A 95 18.85 4.54 -4.00
CA LEU A 95 17.47 4.56 -4.49
C LEU A 95 17.41 4.77 -5.99
N TYR A 96 18.21 5.69 -6.53
CA TYR A 96 18.32 5.90 -7.98
C TYR A 96 18.75 4.63 -8.71
N TYR A 97 19.72 3.89 -8.16
CA TYR A 97 20.21 2.67 -8.80
C TYR A 97 19.24 1.49 -8.71
N SER A 98 18.54 1.36 -7.58
CA SER A 98 17.68 0.21 -7.26
C SER A 98 16.22 0.34 -7.71
N ASN A 99 15.79 1.53 -8.14
CA ASN A 99 14.41 1.80 -8.52
C ASN A 99 14.34 2.38 -9.93
N ASP A 100 14.02 1.53 -10.92
CA ASP A 100 13.92 1.92 -12.34
C ASP A 100 12.87 2.99 -12.59
N PHE A 101 11.77 2.99 -11.82
CA PHE A 101 10.75 4.03 -11.93
C PHE A 101 11.31 5.38 -11.47
N LEU A 102 11.93 5.43 -10.29
CA LEU A 102 12.58 6.66 -9.79
C LEU A 102 13.64 7.14 -10.78
N LYS A 103 14.47 6.24 -11.29
CA LYS A 103 15.48 6.53 -12.32
C LYS A 103 14.86 7.17 -13.56
N THR A 104 13.79 6.58 -14.08
CA THR A 104 13.06 7.09 -15.25
C THR A 104 12.50 8.49 -14.97
N VAL A 105 11.89 8.70 -13.80
CA VAL A 105 11.35 9.99 -13.37
C VAL A 105 12.46 11.03 -13.26
N LEU A 106 13.58 10.74 -12.61
CA LEU A 106 14.70 11.69 -12.49
C LEU A 106 15.35 12.00 -13.85
N ASN A 107 15.44 11.00 -14.74
CA ASN A 107 15.98 11.19 -16.09
C ASN A 107 15.12 12.10 -16.97
N THR A 108 13.85 12.37 -16.62
CA THR A 108 13.05 13.40 -17.29
C THR A 108 13.59 14.82 -17.07
N GLY A 109 14.41 15.02 -16.03
CA GLY A 109 14.89 16.33 -15.60
C GLY A 109 13.88 17.15 -14.80
N ALA A 110 12.63 16.67 -14.62
CA ALA A 110 11.59 17.37 -13.88
C ALA A 110 11.90 17.50 -12.37
N PHE A 111 12.75 16.61 -11.85
CA PHE A 111 13.15 16.59 -10.44
C PHE A 111 14.67 16.73 -10.31
N CYS A 112 15.11 17.27 -9.18
CA CYS A 112 16.51 17.32 -8.78
C CYS A 112 16.69 16.90 -7.33
N TYR A 113 17.88 16.42 -6.98
CA TYR A 113 18.26 16.20 -5.59
C TYR A 113 18.81 17.50 -5.01
N THR A 114 18.24 17.93 -3.88
CA THR A 114 18.62 19.16 -3.18
C THR A 114 19.62 18.89 -2.07
N VAL A 115 20.44 19.89 -1.73
CA VAL A 115 21.38 19.83 -0.59
C VAL A 115 20.66 19.64 0.75
N ASP A 116 19.38 20.03 0.81
CA ASP A 116 18.49 19.81 1.96
C ASP A 116 18.07 18.33 2.11
N GLY A 117 18.42 17.46 1.15
CA GLY A 117 18.18 16.01 1.23
C GLY A 117 16.86 15.55 0.63
N TYR A 118 16.29 16.30 -0.33
CA TYR A 118 15.01 15.99 -0.95
C TYR A 118 15.13 15.82 -2.46
N PHE A 119 14.29 14.96 -3.03
CA PHE A 119 14.03 14.97 -4.47
C PHE A 119 12.87 15.94 -4.73
N SER A 120 13.17 17.08 -5.34
CA SER A 120 12.24 18.21 -5.48
C SER A 120 11.99 18.57 -6.93
N LEU A 121 10.81 19.11 -7.23
CA LEU A 121 10.51 19.67 -8.55
C LEU A 121 11.52 20.77 -8.92
N ARG A 122 12.10 20.67 -10.12
CA ARG A 122 13.08 21.64 -10.64
C ARG A 122 12.36 22.86 -11.22
N GLU A 123 11.68 23.58 -10.36
CA GLU A 123 11.05 24.87 -10.70
C GLU A 123 11.60 25.96 -9.78
N GLN A 124 11.72 27.17 -10.32
CA GLN A 124 12.28 28.32 -9.60
C GLN A 124 11.50 28.69 -8.32
N LYS A 125 10.21 28.31 -8.27
CA LYS A 125 9.36 28.44 -7.07
C LYS A 125 9.87 27.59 -5.92
N TYR A 126 10.41 26.40 -6.20
CA TYR A 126 10.77 25.41 -5.19
C TYR A 126 12.27 25.29 -4.93
N VAL A 127 13.10 25.60 -5.93
CA VAL A 127 14.53 25.33 -5.87
C VAL A 127 15.32 26.52 -6.40
N THR A 128 16.40 26.86 -5.72
CA THR A 128 17.46 27.77 -6.18
C THR A 128 18.70 26.98 -6.56
N GLU A 129 19.35 27.36 -7.65
CA GLU A 129 20.59 26.77 -8.11
C GLU A 129 21.77 27.69 -7.77
N SER A 130 22.79 27.15 -7.10
CA SER A 130 24.03 27.86 -6.78
C SER A 130 25.20 26.89 -6.85
N ASN A 131 26.25 27.24 -7.61
CA ASN A 131 27.44 26.41 -7.79
C ASN A 131 27.11 24.95 -8.16
N GLU A 132 26.22 24.75 -9.15
CA GLU A 132 25.75 23.43 -9.64
C GLU A 132 25.02 22.58 -8.58
N LYS A 133 24.61 23.20 -7.47
CA LYS A 133 23.85 22.56 -6.39
C LYS A 133 22.47 23.19 -6.27
N TYR A 134 21.49 22.34 -6.06
CA TYR A 134 20.11 22.74 -5.83
C TYR A 134 19.82 22.85 -4.34
N ALA A 135 19.21 23.96 -3.91
CA ALA A 135 18.75 24.18 -2.55
C ALA A 135 17.26 24.54 -2.56
N LEU A 136 16.53 24.15 -1.52
CA LEU A 136 15.13 24.50 -1.37
C LEU A 136 14.96 26.00 -1.13
N THR A 137 13.96 26.60 -1.77
CA THR A 137 13.49 27.94 -1.42
C THR A 137 12.85 27.94 -0.03
N GLU A 138 12.73 29.13 0.58
CA GLU A 138 12.02 29.28 1.85
C GLU A 138 10.56 28.83 1.73
N TYR A 139 9.94 29.07 0.57
CA TYR A 139 8.59 28.58 0.28
C TYR A 139 8.53 27.05 0.32
N ALA A 140 9.44 26.36 -0.39
CA ALA A 140 9.44 24.91 -0.46
C ALA A 140 9.69 24.24 0.90
N LYS A 141 10.54 24.82 1.75
CA LYS A 141 10.78 24.31 3.12
C LYS A 141 9.50 24.27 3.96
N GLN A 142 8.57 25.19 3.71
CA GLN A 142 7.27 25.24 4.40
C GLN A 142 6.19 24.38 3.69
N HIS A 143 6.43 24.00 2.43
CA HIS A 143 5.47 23.30 1.55
C HIS A 143 6.09 22.06 0.90
N LEU A 144 6.85 21.27 1.68
CA LEU A 144 7.58 20.12 1.16
C LEU A 144 6.64 19.11 0.45
N SER A 145 5.41 18.95 0.94
CA SER A 145 4.43 18.02 0.36
C SER A 145 3.95 18.39 -1.05
N GLU A 146 4.11 19.66 -1.45
CA GLU A 146 3.75 20.14 -2.78
C GLU A 146 4.81 19.78 -3.82
N CYS A 147 6.08 19.75 -3.41
CA CYS A 147 7.19 19.77 -4.35
C CYS A 147 8.19 18.61 -4.19
N THR A 148 8.06 17.77 -3.15
CA THR A 148 9.03 16.70 -2.87
C THR A 148 8.44 15.30 -3.01
N ILE A 149 9.26 14.36 -3.49
CA ILE A 149 8.94 12.93 -3.51
C ILE A 149 9.13 12.36 -2.11
N ASP A 150 8.09 11.72 -1.58
CA ASP A 150 8.12 11.08 -0.26
C ASP A 150 8.60 9.62 -0.33
N PHE A 151 9.49 9.25 0.59
CA PHE A 151 10.00 7.90 0.73
C PHE A 151 9.58 7.33 2.08
N VAL A 152 8.46 6.59 2.07
CA VAL A 152 7.99 5.90 3.27
C VAL A 152 8.86 4.67 3.52
N LYS A 153 9.65 4.71 4.59
CA LYS A 153 10.36 3.52 5.08
C LYS A 153 9.33 2.53 5.63
N LYS A 154 9.07 1.44 4.90
CA LYS A 154 8.36 0.30 5.47
C LYS A 154 9.28 -0.38 6.47
N LEU A 155 8.85 -0.45 7.73
CA LEU A 155 9.45 -1.38 8.69
C LEU A 155 9.03 -2.79 8.24
N THR A 156 9.91 -3.48 7.53
CA THR A 156 9.80 -4.92 7.37
C THR A 156 10.26 -5.56 8.67
N ILE A 157 9.35 -6.26 9.34
CA ILE A 157 9.72 -7.12 10.47
C ILE A 157 10.56 -8.26 9.87
N ASP A 158 11.86 -8.24 10.12
CA ASP A 158 12.73 -9.37 9.79
C ASP A 158 12.33 -10.55 10.66
N HIS A 159 11.61 -11.52 10.08
CA HIS A 159 11.21 -12.77 10.76
C HIS A 159 12.42 -13.68 11.10
N THR A 160 13.63 -13.30 10.71
CA THR A 160 14.86 -14.09 10.91
C THR A 160 15.38 -14.09 12.35
N ARG A 161 14.72 -13.41 13.30
CA ARG A 161 15.15 -13.37 14.73
C ARG A 161 14.30 -14.18 15.72
N ILE A 162 13.24 -14.88 15.30
CA ILE A 162 12.34 -15.60 16.23
C ILE A 162 12.65 -17.11 16.37
N GLN A 163 13.75 -17.63 15.81
CA GLN A 163 14.08 -19.07 15.90
C GLN A 163 15.14 -19.48 16.94
N PHE A 164 15.57 -18.60 17.85
CA PHE A 164 16.46 -18.99 18.95
C PHE A 164 15.87 -18.68 20.33
N ALA A 165 14.72 -19.29 20.64
CA ALA A 165 14.21 -19.36 22.02
C ALA A 165 13.35 -20.61 22.30
N ALA A 166 13.47 -21.67 21.47
CA ALA A 166 12.70 -22.91 21.63
C ALA A 166 13.56 -24.18 21.54
N SER A 167 14.80 -24.13 22.01
CA SER A 167 15.59 -25.33 22.25
C SER A 167 16.34 -25.18 23.58
N GLY A 168 15.69 -25.66 24.64
CA GLY A 168 16.18 -25.49 26.01
C GLY A 168 15.38 -26.29 27.03
N THR A 169 14.95 -27.50 26.71
CA THR A 169 14.49 -28.48 27.70
C THR A 169 15.23 -29.80 27.50
N MET A 170 16.34 -29.95 28.24
CA MET A 170 16.80 -31.24 28.74
C MET A 170 17.68 -30.96 29.97
N PHE A 171 17.07 -31.00 31.15
CA PHE A 171 17.78 -31.32 32.38
C PHE A 171 17.63 -32.84 32.61
N ARG A 172 18.76 -33.54 32.58
CA ARG A 172 18.92 -34.89 33.12
C ARG A 172 20.19 -34.85 33.97
N ALA A 173 20.03 -34.94 35.28
CA ALA A 173 21.03 -35.35 36.26
C ALA A 173 20.28 -36.07 37.37
#